data_AF-A0A7I7LDP9-F1
#
_entry.id   AF-A0A7I7LDP9-F1
#
_cell.length_a   1.000
_cell.length_b   1.000
_cell.length_c   1.000
_cell.angle_alpha   90.00
_cell.angle_beta   90.00
_cell.angle_gamma   90.00
#
_symmetry.space_group_name_H-M   'P 1'
#
loop_
_entity.id
_entity.type
_entity.pdbx_description
1 polymer ?
#
loop_
_entity_poly.entity_id
_entity_poly.type
_entity_poly.pdbx_seq_one_letter_code
_entity_poly.pdbx_strand_id
1 'polypeptide(L)'
;MRHPSLASEGAYVSLLVVAPELVTSAAADLQGIGSSVNAANAAAAISTTELTAAAADEVSAAAVTLLGGFGQQYQALAGQLATAYDQLASKLATDAAAYLGAESANANQLLSNAVNASTALVNGPFLELTGRPLIGNGANGYTTAQGIGTPGGAGGWLYGNGGSGGNSTDAGVAGGVGGNAGLIGNGGMGGAGLRGGDGGTGGLGGWLWGQAGAAGTGTPLPANEILMRVDQYGNPVVTISVGGGPGIAVTVDTGASGLLVRPQDVNLQSLGTATGSGAVTYGNSSYAFNTVQYQTYQTTVNFGNGIVTNPTNVAVATSATQTINGVTTSIPLSSLPLYLGIGPNNDFPLPDQVTAALPGDLNQGVLINTNLGYLQFGANPLTPVASVTGSPATELQIQINNGPLQPATGSFIDSGGLYGTIPSSLMPGVPVGYSVPVGTTITVYTTDGVQLYSQTVTGSTNAPLVVPSKNPFNTGNYPFLLGPIYISNSPTGGGQTIFDF
;
A
#
# COMPACT_ATOMS: atom_id res chain seq x y z
N MET A 1 -13.98 31.05 61.97
CA MET A 1 -13.34 29.95 62.72
C MET A 1 -12.42 29.23 61.74
N ARG A 2 -11.09 29.40 61.84
CA ARG A 2 -10.16 28.50 62.58
C ARG A 2 -10.30 27.05 62.06
N HIS A 3 -9.29 26.30 61.60
CA HIS A 3 -7.82 26.36 61.56
C HIS A 3 -7.37 25.17 60.62
N PRO A 4 -6.07 24.81 60.43
CA PRO A 4 -5.43 24.68 59.11
C PRO A 4 -4.70 23.32 58.84
N SER A 5 -3.89 23.29 57.77
CA SER A 5 -2.56 22.65 57.66
C SER A 5 -2.43 21.11 57.70
N LEU A 6 -1.91 20.54 56.60
CA LEU A 6 -0.72 19.64 56.50
C LEU A 6 -0.29 19.70 55.01
N ALA A 7 0.75 20.44 54.61
CA ALA A 7 2.19 20.15 54.70
C ALA A 7 2.62 18.85 53.97
N SER A 8 3.24 19.05 52.81
CA SER A 8 4.38 18.31 52.24
C SER A 8 4.38 16.78 52.23
N GLU A 9 4.15 16.20 51.06
CA GLU A 9 5.03 15.12 50.57
C GLU A 9 5.74 15.63 49.32
N GLY A 10 6.85 16.34 49.56
CA GLY A 10 7.87 16.42 48.55
C GLY A 10 8.34 14.99 48.29
N ALA A 11 8.21 14.52 47.05
CA ALA A 11 9.00 13.41 46.60
C ALA A 11 10.46 13.81 46.80
N TYR A 12 11.08 13.34 47.90
CA TYR A 12 12.50 13.50 48.12
C TYR A 12 13.18 12.73 46.99
N VAL A 13 13.61 13.45 45.96
CA VAL A 13 14.49 12.91 44.94
C VAL A 13 15.82 12.70 45.64
N SER A 14 16.16 11.44 45.93
CA SER A 14 17.48 11.09 46.41
C SER A 14 18.48 11.41 45.30
N LEU A 15 19.37 12.38 45.55
CA LEU A 15 20.46 12.71 44.63
C LEU A 15 21.61 11.74 44.91
N LEU A 16 21.73 10.71 44.07
CA LEU A 16 22.86 9.79 44.11
C LEU A 16 24.03 10.40 43.31
N VAL A 17 25.11 10.77 44.01
CA VAL A 17 26.35 11.24 43.39
C VAL A 17 27.41 10.17 43.63
N VAL A 18 27.90 9.56 42.55
CA VAL A 18 28.98 8.57 42.56
C VAL A 18 30.15 9.18 41.79
N ALA A 19 31.38 9.04 42.30
CA ALA A 19 32.60 9.38 41.59
C ALA A 19 33.16 8.09 40.94
N PRO A 20 32.93 7.85 39.63
CA PRO A 20 33.26 6.56 39.02
C PRO A 20 34.76 6.26 39.02
N GLU A 21 35.60 7.29 39.05
CA GLU A 21 37.05 7.17 39.18
C GLU A 21 37.45 6.53 40.51
N LEU A 22 36.76 6.87 41.61
CA LEU A 22 37.01 6.28 42.92
C LEU A 22 36.54 4.82 42.99
N VAL A 23 35.40 4.50 42.36
CA VAL A 23 34.89 3.11 42.32
C VAL A 23 35.77 2.22 41.45
N THR A 24 36.31 2.75 40.34
CA THR A 24 37.26 2.04 39.48
C THR A 24 38.58 1.76 40.21
N SER A 25 39.09 2.75 40.97
CA SER A 25 40.27 2.55 41.82
C SER A 25 40.04 1.47 42.87
N ALA A 26 38.89 1.50 43.56
CA ALA A 26 38.54 0.49 44.57
C ALA A 26 38.39 -0.93 43.96
N ALA A 27 37.88 -1.04 42.74
CA ALA A 27 37.81 -2.32 42.02
C ALA A 27 39.21 -2.90 41.74
N ALA A 28 40.17 -2.05 41.34
CA ALA A 28 41.55 -2.43 41.10
C ALA A 28 42.27 -2.84 42.40
N ASP A 29 42.04 -2.10 43.49
CA ASP A 29 42.60 -2.44 44.81
C ASP A 29 42.07 -3.81 45.31
N LEU A 30 40.77 -4.08 45.14
CA LEU A 30 40.16 -5.36 45.49
C LEU A 30 40.74 -6.53 44.67
N GLN A 31 40.99 -6.32 43.38
CA GLN A 31 41.65 -7.31 42.53
C GLN A 31 43.10 -7.57 43.01
N GLY A 32 43.82 -6.51 43.39
CA GLY A 32 45.17 -6.62 43.96
C GLY A 32 45.21 -7.43 45.26
N ILE A 33 44.27 -7.16 46.17
CA ILE A 33 44.11 -7.92 47.42
C ILE A 33 43.79 -9.38 47.13
N GLY A 34 42.81 -9.65 46.26
CA GLY A 34 42.42 -11.01 45.87
C GLY A 34 43.59 -11.81 45.28
N SER A 35 44.38 -11.19 44.39
CA SER A 35 45.56 -11.83 43.80
C SER A 35 46.64 -12.17 44.85
N SER A 36 46.86 -11.27 45.83
CA SER A 36 47.83 -11.46 46.90
C SER A 36 47.41 -12.59 47.85
N VAL A 37 46.12 -12.65 48.19
CA VAL A 37 45.54 -13.72 49.03
C VAL A 37 45.60 -15.06 48.31
N ASN A 38 45.29 -15.11 47.01
CA ASN A 38 45.38 -16.33 46.22
C ASN A 38 46.82 -16.85 46.10
N ALA A 39 47.78 -15.95 45.90
CA ALA A 39 49.20 -16.31 45.87
C ALA A 39 49.67 -16.90 47.21
N ALA A 40 49.24 -16.31 48.33
CA ALA A 40 49.54 -16.83 49.66
C ALA A 40 48.91 -18.21 49.91
N ASN A 41 47.65 -18.41 49.52
CA ASN A 41 46.96 -19.70 49.64
C ASN A 41 47.62 -20.79 48.79
N ALA A 42 48.04 -20.45 47.56
CA ALA A 42 48.77 -21.36 46.68
C ALA A 42 50.15 -21.74 47.23
N ALA A 43 50.89 -20.78 47.79
CA ALA A 43 52.19 -21.02 48.41
C ALA A 43 52.10 -21.97 49.62
N ALA A 44 50.99 -21.92 50.37
CA ALA A 44 50.75 -22.76 51.54
C ALA A 44 50.17 -24.15 51.21
N ALA A 45 49.75 -24.40 49.98
CA ALA A 45 48.99 -25.60 49.61
C ALA A 45 49.74 -26.90 49.88
N ILE A 46 50.93 -27.07 49.28
CA ILE A 46 51.72 -28.32 49.39
C ILE A 46 52.04 -28.64 50.86
N SER A 47 52.53 -27.65 51.61
CA SER A 47 52.89 -27.81 53.03
C SER A 47 51.72 -28.14 53.95
N THR A 48 50.47 -27.96 53.51
CA THR A 48 49.27 -28.21 54.32
C THR A 48 48.45 -29.41 53.85
N THR A 49 48.64 -29.87 52.61
CA THR A 49 47.90 -31.02 52.04
C THR A 49 48.75 -32.28 51.87
N GLU A 50 50.06 -32.16 51.70
CA GLU A 50 50.97 -33.28 51.42
C GLU A 50 51.88 -33.60 52.62
N LEU A 51 51.26 -33.78 53.78
CA LEU A 51 51.99 -34.10 55.02
C LEU A 51 52.52 -35.54 54.98
N THR A 52 53.75 -35.75 55.45
CA THR A 52 54.36 -37.09 55.60
C THR A 52 54.25 -37.57 57.05
N ALA A 53 53.92 -38.86 57.24
CA ALA A 53 53.84 -39.43 58.59
C ALA A 53 55.22 -39.41 59.27
N ALA A 54 55.26 -38.94 60.51
CA ALA A 54 56.51 -38.81 61.27
C ALA A 54 57.08 -40.17 61.73
N ALA A 55 56.23 -41.21 61.80
CA ALA A 55 56.60 -42.59 62.11
C ALA A 55 55.67 -43.55 61.36
N ALA A 56 56.08 -44.83 61.24
CA ALA A 56 55.37 -45.86 60.48
C ALA A 56 54.16 -46.47 61.23
N ASP A 57 53.59 -45.76 62.21
CA ASP A 57 52.46 -46.20 63.02
C ASP A 57 51.12 -45.67 62.50
N GLU A 58 50.05 -46.36 62.87
CA GLU A 58 48.68 -46.08 62.43
C GLU A 58 48.15 -44.72 62.93
N VAL A 59 48.62 -44.23 64.08
CA VAL A 59 48.21 -42.93 64.64
C VAL A 59 48.84 -41.79 63.86
N SER A 60 50.13 -41.88 63.53
CA SER A 60 50.83 -40.92 62.67
C SER A 60 50.22 -40.85 61.26
N ALA A 61 49.81 -42.00 60.70
CA ALA A 61 49.12 -42.07 59.41
C ALA A 61 47.71 -41.46 59.47
N ALA A 62 46.94 -41.73 60.54
CA ALA A 62 45.61 -41.14 60.74
C ALA A 62 45.66 -39.62 60.96
N ALA A 63 46.66 -39.12 61.69
CA ALA A 63 46.85 -37.68 61.92
C ALA A 63 47.17 -36.94 60.60
N VAL A 64 48.05 -37.49 59.77
CA VAL A 64 48.34 -36.94 58.43
C VAL A 64 47.08 -36.92 57.55
N THR A 65 46.28 -37.99 57.58
CA THR A 65 45.03 -38.08 56.81
C THR A 65 44.02 -37.01 57.26
N LEU A 66 43.87 -36.81 58.58
CA LEU A 66 42.98 -35.79 59.13
C LEU A 66 43.45 -34.37 58.79
N LEU A 67 44.73 -34.05 59.03
CA LEU A 67 45.28 -32.72 58.78
C LEU A 67 45.34 -32.40 57.28
N GLY A 68 45.73 -33.37 56.44
CA GLY A 68 45.70 -33.23 54.98
C GLY A 68 44.27 -33.03 54.46
N GLY A 69 43.29 -33.71 55.06
CA GLY A 69 41.87 -33.51 54.79
C GLY A 69 41.37 -32.09 55.12
N PHE A 70 41.77 -31.53 56.27
CA PHE A 70 41.48 -30.12 56.60
C PHE A 70 42.18 -29.15 55.65
N GLY A 71 43.43 -29.42 55.26
CA GLY A 71 44.15 -28.62 54.26
C GLY A 71 43.42 -28.59 52.92
N GLN A 72 42.91 -29.72 52.44
CA GLN A 72 42.14 -29.81 51.20
C GLN A 72 40.81 -29.03 51.29
N GLN A 73 40.10 -29.12 52.42
CA GLN A 73 38.87 -28.34 52.64
C GLN A 73 39.13 -26.83 52.68
N TYR A 74 40.23 -26.40 53.32
CA TYR A 74 40.65 -25.01 53.34
C TYR A 74 40.97 -24.49 51.93
N GLN A 75 41.72 -25.26 51.13
CA GLN A 75 42.05 -24.88 49.75
C GLN A 75 40.80 -24.81 48.86
N ALA A 76 39.81 -25.69 49.08
CA ALA A 76 38.52 -25.61 48.39
C ALA A 76 37.75 -24.32 48.74
N LEU A 77 37.72 -23.94 50.03
CA LEU A 77 37.12 -22.69 50.49
C LEU A 77 37.88 -21.45 49.96
N ALA A 78 39.21 -21.51 49.94
CA ALA A 78 40.06 -20.45 49.40
C ALA A 78 39.79 -20.22 47.90
N GLY A 79 39.58 -21.28 47.12
CA GLY A 79 39.19 -21.19 45.72
C GLY A 79 37.79 -20.57 45.50
N GLN A 80 36.83 -20.87 46.38
CA GLN A 80 35.51 -20.23 46.35
C GLN A 80 35.59 -18.73 46.67
N LEU A 81 36.41 -18.36 47.66
CA LEU A 81 36.62 -16.97 48.05
C LEU A 81 37.37 -16.19 46.95
N ALA A 82 38.34 -16.80 46.29
CA ALA A 82 39.02 -16.24 45.12
C ALA A 82 38.02 -15.84 44.02
N THR A 83 37.11 -16.77 43.70
CA THR A 83 36.06 -16.55 42.71
C THR A 83 35.12 -15.42 43.13
N ALA A 84 34.77 -15.33 44.42
CA ALA A 84 33.94 -14.25 44.94
C ALA A 84 34.63 -12.88 44.86
N TYR A 85 35.94 -12.78 45.12
CA TYR A 85 36.71 -11.54 44.96
C TYR A 85 36.75 -11.08 43.50
N ASP A 86 36.99 -12.00 42.56
CA ASP A 86 37.01 -11.68 41.13
C ASP A 86 35.63 -11.20 40.64
N GLN A 87 34.56 -11.87 41.07
CA GLN A 87 33.18 -11.47 40.76
C GLN A 87 32.83 -10.09 41.34
N LEU A 88 33.24 -9.81 42.59
CA LEU A 88 33.01 -8.52 43.23
C LEU A 88 33.76 -7.38 42.52
N ALA A 89 35.04 -7.59 42.21
CA ALA A 89 35.85 -6.61 41.49
C ALA A 89 35.30 -6.36 40.08
N SER A 90 34.91 -7.41 39.36
CA SER A 90 34.29 -7.30 38.04
C SER A 90 32.95 -6.58 38.10
N LYS A 91 32.12 -6.82 39.12
CA LYS A 91 30.83 -6.15 39.30
C LYS A 91 31.04 -4.67 39.59
N LEU A 92 31.97 -4.31 40.48
CA LEU A 92 32.29 -2.91 40.78
C LEU A 92 32.80 -2.15 39.55
N ALA A 93 33.67 -2.77 38.75
CA ALA A 93 34.14 -2.18 37.50
C ALA A 93 33.01 -1.99 36.47
N THR A 94 32.10 -2.96 36.37
CA THR A 94 30.93 -2.89 35.49
C THR A 94 29.96 -1.79 35.93
N ASP A 95 29.68 -1.70 37.23
CA ASP A 95 28.80 -0.67 37.80
C ASP A 95 29.42 0.74 37.61
N ALA A 96 30.74 0.90 37.81
CA ALA A 96 31.45 2.15 37.55
C ALA A 96 31.35 2.58 36.07
N ALA A 97 31.51 1.64 35.13
CA ALA A 97 31.33 1.90 33.71
C ALA A 97 29.88 2.28 33.36
N ALA A 98 28.89 1.67 34.02
CA ALA A 98 27.48 2.01 33.85
C ALA A 98 27.17 3.44 34.33
N TYR A 99 27.75 3.88 35.46
CA TYR A 99 27.61 5.25 35.94
C TYR A 99 28.24 6.27 34.96
N LEU A 100 29.43 6.00 34.42
CA LEU A 100 30.04 6.86 33.39
C LEU A 100 29.20 6.93 32.12
N GLY A 101 28.63 5.80 31.70
CA GLY A 101 27.71 5.73 30.56
C GLY A 101 26.44 6.57 30.79
N ALA A 102 25.88 6.53 32.00
CA ALA A 102 24.72 7.33 32.37
C ALA A 102 25.02 8.83 32.40
N GLU A 103 26.16 9.26 32.97
CA GLU A 103 26.58 10.66 32.97
C GLU A 103 26.80 11.20 31.56
N SER A 104 27.43 10.42 30.68
CA SER A 104 27.59 10.77 29.27
C SER A 104 26.25 10.91 28.53
N ALA A 105 25.33 9.97 28.74
CA ALA A 105 23.99 10.04 28.15
C ALA A 105 23.21 11.28 28.64
N ASN A 106 23.26 11.55 29.94
CA ASN A 106 22.63 12.72 30.55
C ASN A 106 23.24 14.04 30.04
N ALA A 107 24.57 14.12 29.91
CA ALA A 107 25.26 15.30 29.38
C ALA A 107 24.89 15.56 27.91
N ASN A 108 24.82 14.51 27.08
CA ASN A 108 24.40 14.62 25.68
C ASN A 108 22.93 15.07 25.55
N GLN A 109 22.05 14.58 26.43
CA GLN A 109 20.65 15.00 26.47
C GLN A 109 20.51 16.46 26.91
N LEU A 110 21.27 16.90 27.92
CA LEU A 110 21.28 18.29 28.38
C LEU A 110 21.78 19.25 27.29
N LEU A 111 22.85 18.86 26.58
CA LEU A 111 23.36 19.63 25.45
C LEU A 111 22.32 19.75 24.33
N SER A 112 21.66 18.65 23.98
CA SER A 112 20.60 18.64 22.97
C SER A 112 19.42 19.53 23.36
N ASN A 113 18.99 19.47 24.63
CA ASN A 113 17.93 20.32 25.16
C ASN A 113 18.32 21.80 25.12
N ALA A 114 19.57 22.14 25.46
CA ALA A 114 20.07 23.51 25.44
C ALA A 114 20.10 24.10 24.01
N VAL A 115 20.57 23.31 23.03
CA VAL A 115 20.57 23.71 21.61
C VAL A 115 19.13 23.93 21.11
N ASN A 116 18.22 23.00 21.40
CA ASN A 116 16.82 23.10 21.00
C ASN A 116 16.14 24.34 21.65
N ALA A 117 16.37 24.59 22.94
CA ALA A 117 15.85 25.77 23.63
C ALA A 117 16.35 27.09 23.01
N SER A 118 17.63 27.14 22.61
CA SER A 118 18.19 28.30 21.91
C SER A 118 17.51 28.53 20.56
N THR A 119 17.27 27.48 19.78
CA THR A 119 16.58 27.63 18.48
C THR A 119 15.12 28.04 18.63
N ALA A 120 14.44 27.54 19.67
CA ALA A 120 13.06 27.92 19.99
C ALA A 120 12.96 29.38 20.42
N LEU A 121 13.93 29.89 21.20
CA LEU A 121 13.97 31.30 21.59
C LEU A 121 14.20 32.23 20.39
N VAL A 122 15.06 31.83 19.44
CA VAL A 122 15.34 32.60 18.22
C VAL A 122 14.16 32.57 17.25
N ASN A 123 13.52 31.40 17.06
CA ASN A 123 12.44 31.25 16.09
C ASN A 123 11.07 31.65 16.64
N GLY A 124 10.84 31.58 17.95
CA GLY A 124 9.53 31.80 18.58
C GLY A 124 8.83 33.09 18.14
N PRO A 125 9.47 34.27 18.27
CA PRO A 125 8.85 35.53 17.85
C PRO A 125 8.50 35.56 16.36
N PHE A 126 9.31 34.95 15.50
CA PHE A 126 9.07 34.93 14.05
C PHE A 126 7.97 33.94 13.66
N LEU A 127 7.93 32.78 14.32
CA LEU A 127 6.85 31.82 14.17
C LEU A 127 5.51 32.42 14.61
N GLU A 128 5.49 33.13 15.74
CA GLU A 128 4.27 33.79 16.24
C GLU A 128 3.80 34.92 15.31
N LEU A 129 4.72 35.74 14.80
CA LEU A 129 4.38 36.89 13.96
C LEU A 129 4.12 36.56 12.49
N THR A 130 4.76 35.52 11.95
CA THR A 130 4.77 35.24 10.50
C THR A 130 4.37 33.82 10.12
N GLY A 131 4.24 32.91 11.10
CA GLY A 131 4.03 31.49 10.85
C GLY A 131 5.26 30.76 10.30
N ARG A 132 6.42 31.41 10.22
CA ARG A 132 7.65 30.88 9.60
C ARG A 132 8.86 31.19 10.47
N PRO A 133 9.78 30.22 10.68
CA PRO A 133 10.94 30.42 11.54
C PRO A 133 11.90 31.44 10.92
N LEU A 134 12.73 32.07 11.75
CA LEU A 134 13.83 32.89 11.26
C LEU A 134 14.93 32.01 10.67
N ILE A 135 15.26 30.91 11.35
CA ILE A 135 16.32 29.97 10.99
C ILE A 135 15.79 28.53 11.05
N GLY A 136 16.02 27.75 10.00
CA GLY A 136 15.67 26.34 9.94
C GLY A 136 15.25 25.91 8.54
N ASN A 137 15.41 24.64 8.20
CA ASN A 137 14.94 24.14 6.92
C ASN A 137 13.42 23.98 6.92
N GLY A 138 12.82 24.05 5.73
CA GLY A 138 11.42 23.73 5.53
C GLY A 138 11.16 22.23 5.68
N ALA A 139 9.98 21.87 6.17
CA ALA A 139 9.57 20.48 6.26
C ALA A 139 9.43 19.88 4.84
N ASN A 140 9.90 18.65 4.64
CA ASN A 140 9.66 17.96 3.38
C ASN A 140 8.18 17.60 3.27
N GLY A 141 7.65 17.73 2.06
CA GLY A 141 6.37 17.16 1.68
C GLY A 141 6.43 15.63 1.74
N TYR A 142 5.27 15.04 1.94
CA TYR A 142 5.03 13.60 1.97
C TYR A 142 3.89 13.24 1.00
N THR A 143 3.76 11.95 0.69
CA THR A 143 2.65 11.40 -0.10
C THR A 143 1.45 11.14 0.82
N THR A 144 0.27 11.69 0.50
CA THR A 144 -0.96 11.45 1.29
C THR A 144 -1.46 10.01 1.14
N ALA A 145 -2.45 9.62 1.95
CA ALA A 145 -3.14 8.33 1.80
C ALA A 145 -3.84 8.16 0.44
N GLN A 146 -4.14 9.27 -0.23
CA GLN A 146 -4.68 9.32 -1.59
C GLN A 146 -3.57 9.37 -2.66
N GLY A 147 -2.32 9.05 -2.32
CA GLY A 147 -1.23 9.02 -3.29
C GLY A 147 -0.80 10.39 -3.84
N ILE A 148 -1.22 11.50 -3.23
CA ILE A 148 -0.89 12.86 -3.70
C ILE A 148 0.34 13.39 -2.97
N GLY A 149 1.33 13.86 -3.72
CA GLY A 149 2.50 14.53 -3.19
C GLY A 149 2.18 15.92 -2.63
N THR A 150 2.43 16.13 -1.34
CA THR A 150 2.23 17.45 -0.71
C THR A 150 3.38 18.42 -0.98
N PRO A 151 3.14 19.74 -0.97
CA PRO A 151 4.20 20.74 -1.07
C PRO A 151 5.25 20.63 0.05
N GLY A 152 6.50 20.93 -0.29
CA GLY A 152 7.55 21.19 0.69
C GLY A 152 7.34 22.54 1.38
N GLY A 153 7.57 22.59 2.70
CA GLY A 153 7.53 23.81 3.50
C GLY A 153 8.66 24.78 3.14
N ALA A 154 8.44 26.07 3.39
CA ALA A 154 9.46 27.07 3.18
C ALA A 154 10.57 26.98 4.26
N GLY A 155 11.83 27.21 3.87
CA GLY A 155 12.96 27.38 4.80
C GLY A 155 12.82 28.64 5.64
N GLY A 156 13.66 28.89 6.64
CA GLY A 156 13.56 30.07 7.52
C GLY A 156 13.76 31.39 6.76
N TRP A 157 13.27 32.50 7.31
CA TRP A 157 13.37 33.83 6.68
C TRP A 157 14.81 34.28 6.44
N LEU A 158 15.72 34.02 7.39
CA LEU A 158 17.12 34.42 7.31
C LEU A 158 17.99 33.29 6.74
N TYR A 159 17.89 32.10 7.32
CA TYR A 159 18.73 30.97 6.94
C TYR A 159 17.93 29.67 6.94
N GLY A 160 17.95 28.96 5.82
CA GLY A 160 17.35 27.63 5.72
C GLY A 160 16.96 27.28 4.30
N ASN A 161 17.14 26.01 3.96
CA ASN A 161 16.72 25.46 2.68
C ASN A 161 15.20 25.21 2.71
N GLY A 162 14.55 25.32 1.57
CA GLY A 162 13.19 24.82 1.41
C GLY A 162 13.13 23.30 1.50
N GLY A 163 12.02 22.77 2.01
CA GLY A 163 11.78 21.32 2.04
C GLY A 163 11.48 20.79 0.65
N SER A 164 11.84 19.54 0.36
CA SER A 164 11.48 18.89 -0.91
C SER A 164 9.96 18.70 -1.00
N GLY A 165 9.40 18.76 -2.20
CA GLY A 165 8.03 18.34 -2.45
C GLY A 165 7.88 16.81 -2.31
N GLY A 166 6.71 16.35 -1.89
CA GLY A 166 6.38 14.93 -1.82
C GLY A 166 6.15 14.34 -3.22
N ASN A 167 6.50 13.08 -3.42
CA ASN A 167 6.19 12.38 -4.67
C ASN A 167 4.70 12.02 -4.72
N SER A 168 4.11 12.05 -5.92
CA SER A 168 2.78 11.52 -6.18
C SER A 168 2.89 10.08 -6.68
N THR A 169 2.03 9.20 -6.17
CA THR A 169 1.92 7.80 -6.58
C THR A 169 0.66 7.52 -7.40
N ASP A 170 -0.25 8.50 -7.48
CA ASP A 170 -1.45 8.41 -8.31
C ASP A 170 -1.16 8.86 -9.74
N ALA A 171 -1.70 8.11 -10.71
CA ALA A 171 -1.56 8.42 -12.13
C ALA A 171 -2.23 9.75 -12.49
N GLY A 172 -1.60 10.54 -13.35
CA GLY A 172 -2.08 11.87 -13.75
C GLY A 172 -1.85 12.96 -12.70
N VAL A 173 -1.36 12.63 -11.50
CA VAL A 173 -1.16 13.59 -10.42
C VAL A 173 0.28 14.10 -10.45
N ALA A 174 0.41 15.42 -10.54
CA ALA A 174 1.72 16.06 -10.48
C ALA A 174 2.37 15.88 -9.10
N GLY A 175 3.70 15.82 -9.06
CA GLY A 175 4.42 15.82 -7.79
C GLY A 175 4.26 17.12 -6.99
N GLY A 176 4.48 17.06 -5.68
CA GLY A 176 4.41 18.22 -4.80
C GLY A 176 5.47 19.26 -5.16
N VAL A 177 5.13 20.54 -5.06
CA VAL A 177 6.12 21.62 -5.30
C VAL A 177 7.17 21.66 -4.20
N GLY A 178 8.41 21.98 -4.55
CA GLY A 178 9.47 22.22 -3.59
C GLY A 178 9.27 23.54 -2.85
N GLY A 179 9.65 23.58 -1.57
CA GLY A 179 9.54 24.77 -0.75
C GLY A 179 10.57 25.84 -1.11
N ASN A 180 10.24 27.11 -0.92
CA ASN A 180 11.17 28.21 -1.17
C ASN A 180 12.11 28.42 0.03
N ALA A 181 13.34 28.88 -0.23
CA ALA A 181 14.22 29.40 0.81
C ALA A 181 13.85 30.84 1.24
N GLY A 182 14.53 31.36 2.26
CA GLY A 182 14.42 32.76 2.71
C GLY A 182 15.52 33.64 2.11
N LEU A 183 16.29 34.34 2.95
CA LEU A 183 17.40 35.19 2.49
C LEU A 183 18.60 34.35 2.03
N ILE A 184 18.98 33.34 2.81
CA ILE A 184 20.08 32.41 2.51
C ILE A 184 19.58 30.97 2.61
N GLY A 185 19.79 30.19 1.55
CA GLY A 185 19.41 28.77 1.48
C GLY A 185 18.99 28.36 0.08
N ASN A 186 19.04 27.07 -0.21
CA ASN A 186 18.58 26.51 -1.48
C ASN A 186 17.08 26.23 -1.45
N GLY A 187 16.41 26.39 -2.58
CA GLY A 187 15.04 25.92 -2.74
C GLY A 187 14.98 24.40 -2.65
N GLY A 188 13.86 23.88 -2.16
CA GLY A 188 13.60 22.46 -2.12
C GLY A 188 13.35 21.90 -3.52
N MET A 189 13.75 20.66 -3.76
CA MET A 189 13.43 19.97 -5.02
C MET A 189 11.92 19.73 -5.12
N GLY A 190 11.35 19.75 -6.32
CA GLY A 190 10.00 19.28 -6.55
C GLY A 190 9.91 17.75 -6.44
N GLY A 191 8.75 17.23 -6.03
CA GLY A 191 8.47 15.80 -6.00
C GLY A 191 8.20 15.26 -7.40
N ALA A 192 8.42 13.96 -7.60
CA ALA A 192 8.07 13.29 -8.85
C ALA A 192 6.56 13.12 -9.01
N GLY A 193 6.07 13.22 -10.25
CA GLY A 193 4.73 12.73 -10.63
C GLY A 193 4.80 11.26 -11.05
N LEU A 194 3.67 10.54 -11.02
CA LEU A 194 3.57 9.20 -11.60
C LEU A 194 3.23 9.29 -13.10
N ARG A 195 2.82 8.17 -13.71
CA ARG A 195 2.45 8.05 -15.12
C ARG A 195 1.33 9.05 -15.46
N GLY A 196 1.56 9.88 -16.48
CA GLY A 196 0.71 11.01 -16.86
C GLY A 196 0.77 12.23 -15.93
N GLY A 197 1.54 12.17 -14.85
CA GLY A 197 1.77 13.26 -13.91
C GLY A 197 3.05 14.02 -14.21
N ASP A 198 2.97 15.34 -14.19
CA ASP A 198 4.14 16.20 -14.27
C ASP A 198 4.98 16.15 -12.99
N GLY A 199 6.25 16.50 -13.09
CA GLY A 199 7.06 16.75 -11.91
C GLY A 199 6.61 18.03 -11.18
N GLY A 200 6.67 18.02 -9.86
CA GLY A 200 6.48 19.23 -9.07
C GLY A 200 7.55 20.26 -9.42
N THR A 201 7.19 21.54 -9.45
CA THR A 201 8.19 22.61 -9.64
C THR A 201 9.15 22.66 -8.46
N GLY A 202 10.43 22.91 -8.70
CA GLY A 202 11.38 23.19 -7.64
C GLY A 202 11.10 24.54 -6.98
N GLY A 203 11.48 24.66 -5.71
CA GLY A 203 11.35 25.90 -4.94
C GLY A 203 12.41 26.93 -5.32
N LEU A 204 12.13 28.20 -5.07
CA LEU A 204 13.07 29.30 -5.28
C LEU A 204 14.22 29.23 -4.28
N GLY A 205 15.43 29.55 -4.77
CA GLY A 205 16.62 29.76 -3.93
C GLY A 205 16.53 31.06 -3.13
N GLY A 206 17.47 31.23 -2.21
CA GLY A 206 17.52 32.37 -1.31
C GLY A 206 17.80 33.68 -2.04
N TRP A 207 17.17 34.77 -1.58
CA TRP A 207 17.25 36.08 -2.22
C TRP A 207 18.67 36.62 -2.34
N LEU A 208 19.49 36.41 -1.30
CA LEU A 208 20.89 36.85 -1.28
C LEU A 208 21.83 35.73 -1.74
N TRP A 209 21.57 34.49 -1.31
CA TRP A 209 22.41 33.36 -1.67
C TRP A 209 21.67 32.02 -1.60
N GLY A 210 21.74 31.27 -2.70
CA GLY A 210 21.19 29.92 -2.80
C GLY A 210 20.68 29.61 -4.21
N GLN A 211 20.60 28.33 -4.53
CA GLN A 211 20.12 27.84 -5.82
C GLN A 211 18.65 27.48 -5.76
N ALA A 212 17.95 27.63 -6.88
CA ALA A 212 16.62 27.05 -7.03
C ALA A 212 16.69 25.52 -6.95
N GLY A 213 15.65 24.92 -6.38
CA GLY A 213 15.47 23.48 -6.39
C GLY A 213 15.22 22.98 -7.81
N ALA A 214 15.70 21.77 -8.10
CA ALA A 214 15.34 21.09 -9.34
C ALA A 214 13.84 20.81 -9.38
N ALA A 215 13.25 20.84 -10.58
CA ALA A 215 11.92 20.27 -10.78
C ALA A 215 11.97 18.75 -10.55
N GLY A 216 10.87 18.19 -10.06
CA GLY A 216 10.69 16.76 -9.99
C GLY A 216 10.61 16.14 -11.38
N THR A 217 10.79 14.84 -11.45
CA THR A 217 10.61 14.09 -12.69
C THR A 217 9.12 13.92 -12.98
N GLY A 218 8.68 14.27 -14.19
CA GLY A 218 7.39 13.84 -14.72
C GLY A 218 7.53 12.55 -15.51
N THR A 219 6.44 11.80 -15.65
CA THR A 219 6.37 10.61 -16.51
C THR A 219 5.25 10.79 -17.51
N PRO A 220 5.52 11.23 -18.75
CA PRO A 220 4.50 11.40 -19.78
C PRO A 220 3.76 10.09 -20.06
N LEU A 221 2.50 10.19 -20.52
CA LEU A 221 1.77 9.03 -21.04
C LEU A 221 2.33 8.65 -22.42
N PRO A 222 2.68 7.38 -22.64
CA PRO A 222 2.87 6.83 -23.98
C PRO A 222 1.66 7.12 -24.89
N ALA A 223 1.90 7.26 -26.20
CA ALA A 223 0.88 7.64 -27.18
C ALA A 223 -0.28 6.65 -27.31
N ASN A 224 -0.12 5.43 -26.80
CA ASN A 224 -1.14 4.39 -26.79
C ASN A 224 -1.77 4.19 -25.40
N GLU A 225 -1.58 5.11 -24.46
CA GLU A 225 -2.16 5.03 -23.12
C GLU A 225 -3.11 6.18 -22.82
N ILE A 226 -4.06 5.92 -21.93
CA ILE A 226 -4.90 6.94 -21.29
C ILE A 226 -4.96 6.73 -19.79
N LEU A 227 -5.24 7.81 -19.05
CA LEU A 227 -5.53 7.71 -17.63
C LEU A 227 -6.90 7.09 -17.40
N MET A 228 -6.96 6.32 -16.32
CA MET A 228 -8.14 5.65 -15.84
C MET A 228 -8.21 5.88 -14.33
N ARG A 229 -9.42 6.09 -13.83
CA ARG A 229 -9.67 6.07 -12.37
C ARG A 229 -10.45 4.81 -12.00
N VAL A 230 -10.39 4.46 -10.73
CA VAL A 230 -11.25 3.44 -10.15
C VAL A 230 -12.35 4.16 -9.37
N ASP A 231 -13.61 3.81 -9.61
CA ASP A 231 -14.72 4.39 -8.86
C ASP A 231 -14.84 3.79 -7.44
N GLN A 232 -15.80 4.30 -6.66
CA GLN A 232 -16.04 3.85 -5.28
C GLN A 232 -16.47 2.37 -5.16
N TYR A 233 -16.80 1.71 -6.27
CA TYR A 233 -17.20 0.30 -6.31
C TYR A 233 -16.08 -0.61 -6.82
N GLY A 234 -14.95 -0.05 -7.26
CA GLY A 234 -13.84 -0.80 -7.84
C GLY A 234 -13.87 -0.89 -9.36
N ASN A 235 -14.77 -0.17 -10.04
CA ASN A 235 -14.87 -0.26 -11.50
C ASN A 235 -13.87 0.67 -12.19
N PRO A 236 -13.24 0.23 -13.30
CA PRO A 236 -12.42 1.09 -14.14
C PRO A 236 -13.29 2.11 -14.88
N VAL A 237 -12.93 3.40 -14.79
CA VAL A 237 -13.66 4.50 -15.43
C VAL A 237 -12.70 5.40 -16.19
N VAL A 238 -13.06 5.68 -17.45
CA VAL A 238 -12.31 6.57 -18.34
C VAL A 238 -13.19 7.71 -18.81
N THR A 239 -12.57 8.78 -19.30
CA THR A 239 -13.29 9.89 -19.94
C THR A 239 -13.17 9.76 -21.46
N ILE A 240 -14.29 9.73 -22.16
CA ILE A 240 -14.34 9.71 -23.64
C ILE A 240 -15.15 10.90 -24.17
N SER A 241 -14.98 11.23 -25.45
CA SER A 241 -15.86 12.15 -26.20
C SER A 241 -16.38 11.43 -27.44
N VAL A 242 -17.68 11.57 -27.71
CA VAL A 242 -18.35 10.93 -28.85
C VAL A 242 -18.74 12.00 -29.86
N GLY A 243 -18.27 11.85 -31.10
CA GLY A 243 -18.59 12.77 -32.21
C GLY A 243 -18.23 14.24 -31.95
N GLY A 244 -17.19 14.50 -31.15
CA GLY A 244 -16.81 15.86 -30.74
C GLY A 244 -17.72 16.48 -29.67
N GLY A 245 -18.57 15.67 -29.03
CA GLY A 245 -19.35 16.05 -27.86
C GLY A 245 -18.52 16.31 -26.60
N PRO A 246 -19.15 16.60 -25.46
CA PRO A 246 -18.46 16.80 -24.19
C PRO A 246 -17.70 15.53 -23.75
N GLY A 247 -16.70 15.72 -22.87
CA GLY A 247 -16.06 14.62 -22.18
C GLY A 247 -17.02 13.98 -21.17
N ILE A 248 -17.22 12.67 -21.27
CA ILE A 248 -18.11 11.89 -20.42
C ILE A 248 -17.35 10.75 -19.73
N ALA A 249 -17.66 10.53 -18.45
CA ALA A 249 -17.14 9.39 -17.73
C ALA A 249 -17.94 8.12 -18.07
N VAL A 250 -17.24 7.07 -18.47
CA VAL A 250 -17.81 5.77 -18.82
C VAL A 250 -17.09 4.66 -18.07
N THR A 251 -17.85 3.70 -17.54
CA THR A 251 -17.29 2.49 -16.96
C THR A 251 -16.80 1.59 -18.08
N VAL A 252 -15.53 1.18 -18.02
CA VAL A 252 -14.96 0.20 -18.94
C VAL A 252 -15.53 -1.15 -18.55
N ASP A 253 -16.25 -1.77 -19.47
CA ASP A 253 -17.03 -2.98 -19.21
C ASP A 253 -16.55 -4.10 -20.12
N THR A 254 -15.78 -5.03 -19.57
CA THR A 254 -15.30 -6.22 -20.30
C THR A 254 -16.38 -7.27 -20.47
N GLY A 255 -17.50 -7.21 -19.72
CA GLY A 255 -18.66 -8.08 -19.85
C GLY A 255 -19.59 -7.72 -21.01
N ALA A 256 -19.40 -6.55 -21.61
CA ALA A 256 -20.26 -5.97 -22.63
C ALA A 256 -19.49 -5.57 -23.91
N SER A 257 -20.22 -5.30 -24.98
CA SER A 257 -19.72 -4.80 -26.26
C SER A 257 -20.48 -3.56 -26.72
N GLY A 258 -19.73 -2.60 -27.25
CA GLY A 258 -20.25 -1.37 -27.82
C GLY A 258 -20.57 -0.28 -26.82
N LEU A 259 -21.12 0.83 -27.33
CA LEU A 259 -21.30 2.06 -26.57
C LEU A 259 -22.70 2.62 -26.76
N LEU A 260 -23.43 2.73 -25.65
CA LEU A 260 -24.71 3.43 -25.56
C LEU A 260 -24.53 4.67 -24.70
N VAL A 261 -24.81 5.84 -25.28
CA VAL A 261 -24.74 7.14 -24.62
C VAL A 261 -26.09 7.83 -24.56
N ARG A 262 -26.18 8.89 -23.76
CA ARG A 262 -27.40 9.68 -23.60
C ARG A 262 -27.38 10.85 -24.59
N PRO A 263 -28.54 11.41 -24.97
CA PRO A 263 -28.62 12.56 -25.88
C PRO A 263 -27.75 13.76 -25.48
N GLN A 264 -27.61 14.03 -24.18
CA GLN A 264 -26.79 15.14 -23.68
C GLN A 264 -25.28 14.89 -23.72
N ASP A 265 -24.85 13.65 -23.95
CA ASP A 265 -23.45 13.26 -24.00
C ASP A 265 -22.82 13.47 -25.39
N VAL A 266 -23.65 13.84 -26.37
CA VAL A 266 -23.28 14.03 -27.78
C VAL A 266 -23.82 15.35 -28.30
N ASN A 267 -23.21 15.86 -29.37
CA ASN A 267 -23.81 16.90 -30.18
C ASN A 267 -24.65 16.25 -31.29
N LEU A 268 -25.92 15.98 -31.02
CA LEU A 268 -26.85 15.29 -31.94
C LEU A 268 -26.90 15.93 -33.33
N GLN A 269 -26.80 17.25 -33.42
CA GLN A 269 -26.83 17.96 -34.70
C GLN A 269 -25.62 17.65 -35.58
N SER A 270 -24.50 17.26 -34.96
CA SER A 270 -23.24 16.93 -35.65
C SER A 270 -23.06 15.45 -35.98
N LEU A 271 -23.87 14.55 -35.40
CA LEU A 271 -23.74 13.10 -35.61
C LEU A 271 -24.21 12.63 -37.00
N GLY A 272 -24.89 13.49 -37.76
CA GLY A 272 -25.48 13.13 -39.05
C GLY A 272 -26.79 12.34 -38.90
N THR A 273 -27.12 11.56 -39.92
CA THR A 273 -28.36 10.76 -39.94
C THR A 273 -28.19 9.46 -39.16
N ALA A 274 -29.19 9.11 -38.36
CA ALA A 274 -29.24 7.79 -37.74
C ALA A 274 -29.16 6.68 -38.81
N THR A 275 -28.31 5.69 -38.57
CA THR A 275 -28.09 4.54 -39.45
C THR A 275 -28.95 3.34 -39.07
N GLY A 276 -29.57 3.38 -37.89
CA GLY A 276 -30.45 2.32 -37.39
C GLY A 276 -31.13 2.69 -36.08
N SER A 277 -31.90 1.74 -35.54
CA SER A 277 -32.54 1.85 -34.23
C SER A 277 -32.71 0.47 -33.62
N GLY A 278 -32.75 0.40 -32.30
CA GLY A 278 -32.94 -0.85 -31.59
C GLY A 278 -33.33 -0.64 -30.13
N ALA A 279 -33.36 -1.73 -29.39
CA ALA A 279 -33.60 -1.75 -27.97
C ALA A 279 -32.58 -2.65 -27.28
N VAL A 280 -32.16 -2.25 -26.08
CA VAL A 280 -31.38 -3.12 -25.20
C VAL A 280 -32.00 -3.21 -23.84
N THR A 281 -31.94 -4.38 -23.21
CA THR A 281 -32.39 -4.60 -21.85
C THR A 281 -31.26 -5.10 -20.98
N TYR A 282 -30.92 -4.38 -19.91
CA TYR A 282 -29.89 -4.76 -18.94
C TYR A 282 -30.44 -4.79 -17.52
N GLY A 283 -29.80 -5.60 -16.68
CA GLY A 283 -30.23 -5.90 -15.32
C GLY A 283 -30.84 -7.31 -15.19
N ASN A 284 -31.48 -7.58 -14.05
CA ASN A 284 -32.11 -8.86 -13.80
C ASN A 284 -33.47 -8.93 -14.49
N SER A 285 -33.50 -9.57 -15.66
CA SER A 285 -34.68 -9.76 -16.50
C SER A 285 -35.89 -10.40 -15.80
N SER A 286 -35.70 -11.03 -14.63
CA SER A 286 -36.78 -11.66 -13.87
C SER A 286 -37.41 -10.76 -12.79
N TYR A 287 -36.75 -9.67 -12.38
CA TYR A 287 -37.20 -8.86 -11.22
C TYR A 287 -37.00 -7.35 -11.40
N ALA A 288 -35.84 -6.92 -11.88
CA ALA A 288 -35.45 -5.52 -12.00
C ALA A 288 -34.53 -5.32 -13.20
N PHE A 289 -35.06 -4.75 -14.28
CA PHE A 289 -34.30 -4.47 -15.50
C PHE A 289 -34.70 -3.14 -16.12
N ASN A 290 -33.77 -2.54 -16.86
CA ASN A 290 -34.03 -1.35 -17.66
C ASN A 290 -34.05 -1.74 -19.13
N THR A 291 -34.98 -1.18 -19.89
CA THR A 291 -35.02 -1.29 -21.35
C THR A 291 -34.80 0.09 -21.95
N VAL A 292 -33.80 0.21 -22.80
CA VAL A 292 -33.41 1.47 -23.46
C VAL A 292 -33.62 1.32 -24.95
N GLN A 293 -34.48 2.18 -25.50
CA GLN A 293 -34.62 2.37 -26.95
C GLN A 293 -33.52 3.32 -27.41
N TYR A 294 -32.95 3.06 -28.59
CA TYR A 294 -31.86 3.88 -29.11
C TYR A 294 -31.93 4.04 -30.63
N GLN A 295 -31.20 5.04 -31.12
CA GLN A 295 -30.81 5.19 -32.52
C GLN A 295 -29.31 5.02 -32.65
N THR A 296 -28.86 4.39 -33.73
CA THR A 296 -27.43 4.17 -34.01
C THR A 296 -26.92 5.26 -34.94
N TYR A 297 -25.71 5.74 -34.67
CA TYR A 297 -25.01 6.73 -35.48
C TYR A 297 -23.60 6.24 -35.78
N GLN A 298 -23.07 6.59 -36.95
CA GLN A 298 -21.68 6.33 -37.29
C GLN A 298 -20.84 7.56 -36.95
N THR A 299 -19.97 7.45 -35.94
CA THR A 299 -19.19 8.58 -35.44
C THR A 299 -17.89 8.14 -34.78
N THR A 300 -17.02 9.08 -34.43
CA THR A 300 -15.74 8.81 -33.78
C THR A 300 -15.89 8.79 -32.26
N VAL A 301 -15.14 7.92 -31.58
CA VAL A 301 -14.93 7.96 -30.13
C VAL A 301 -13.50 8.39 -29.86
N ASN A 302 -13.34 9.47 -29.11
CA ASN A 302 -12.06 10.02 -28.69
C ASN A 302 -11.81 9.67 -27.23
N PHE A 303 -10.73 8.93 -26.97
CA PHE A 303 -10.33 8.49 -25.64
C PHE A 303 -9.39 9.48 -24.92
N GLY A 304 -8.94 10.53 -25.61
CA GLY A 304 -7.86 11.41 -25.18
C GLY A 304 -6.50 10.97 -25.73
N ASN A 305 -5.46 11.76 -25.44
CA ASN A 305 -4.08 11.50 -25.87
C ASN A 305 -3.89 11.22 -27.39
N GLY A 306 -4.79 11.75 -28.22
CA GLY A 306 -4.79 11.51 -29.68
C GLY A 306 -5.33 10.15 -30.11
N ILE A 307 -5.84 9.33 -29.18
CA ILE A 307 -6.41 8.02 -29.46
C ILE A 307 -7.87 8.19 -29.85
N VAL A 308 -8.14 8.08 -31.15
CA VAL A 308 -9.46 8.30 -31.75
C VAL A 308 -9.79 7.16 -32.69
N THR A 309 -11.01 6.63 -32.61
CA THR A 309 -11.47 5.59 -33.52
C THR A 309 -11.69 6.13 -34.93
N ASN A 310 -11.59 5.26 -35.94
CA ASN A 310 -12.35 5.48 -37.17
C ASN A 310 -13.86 5.55 -36.85
N PRO A 311 -14.70 6.11 -37.73
CA PRO A 311 -16.13 6.12 -37.51
C PRO A 311 -16.67 4.71 -37.20
N THR A 312 -17.35 4.58 -36.07
CA THR A 312 -17.91 3.32 -35.54
C THR A 312 -19.37 3.54 -35.10
N ASN A 313 -20.10 2.46 -34.91
CA ASN A 313 -21.49 2.52 -34.46
C ASN A 313 -21.55 2.87 -32.97
N VAL A 314 -22.27 3.96 -32.67
CA VAL A 314 -22.59 4.38 -31.31
C VAL A 314 -24.10 4.53 -31.18
N ALA A 315 -24.68 3.92 -30.15
CA ALA A 315 -26.10 4.09 -29.85
C ALA A 315 -26.33 5.33 -29.00
N VAL A 316 -27.36 6.11 -29.35
CA VAL A 316 -27.84 7.23 -28.55
C VAL A 316 -29.25 6.91 -28.09
N ALA A 317 -29.45 6.91 -26.77
CA ALA A 317 -30.73 6.58 -26.17
C ALA A 317 -31.84 7.56 -26.59
N THR A 318 -33.04 7.06 -26.85
CA THR A 318 -34.22 7.86 -27.24
C THR A 318 -35.32 7.81 -26.19
N SER A 319 -35.49 6.66 -25.52
CA SER A 319 -36.35 6.51 -24.34
C SER A 319 -35.86 5.36 -23.48
N ALA A 320 -36.19 5.38 -22.19
CA ALA A 320 -35.83 4.33 -21.27
C ALA A 320 -36.96 4.03 -20.30
N THR A 321 -37.13 2.76 -19.97
CA THR A 321 -38.05 2.27 -18.97
C THR A 321 -37.34 1.39 -17.95
N GLN A 322 -37.86 1.37 -16.73
CA GLN A 322 -37.45 0.46 -15.68
C GLN A 322 -38.64 -0.43 -15.32
N THR A 323 -38.40 -1.73 -15.25
CA THR A 323 -39.38 -2.70 -14.77
C THR A 323 -38.93 -3.26 -13.45
N ILE A 324 -39.72 -3.07 -12.39
CA ILE A 324 -39.51 -3.66 -11.06
C ILE A 324 -40.75 -4.44 -10.67
N ASN A 325 -40.62 -5.72 -10.33
CA ASN A 325 -41.75 -6.58 -9.95
C ASN A 325 -42.89 -6.59 -10.98
N GLY A 326 -42.54 -6.55 -12.27
CA GLY A 326 -43.52 -6.51 -13.37
C GLY A 326 -44.18 -5.14 -13.59
N VAL A 327 -43.84 -4.12 -12.81
CA VAL A 327 -44.31 -2.74 -13.01
C VAL A 327 -43.28 -1.97 -13.82
N THR A 328 -43.67 -1.53 -15.02
CA THR A 328 -42.82 -0.75 -15.93
C THR A 328 -43.12 0.74 -15.82
N THR A 329 -42.09 1.56 -15.59
CA THR A 329 -42.17 3.03 -15.54
C THR A 329 -41.15 3.66 -16.46
N SER A 330 -41.46 4.83 -17.02
CA SER A 330 -40.47 5.62 -17.77
C SER A 330 -39.44 6.20 -16.80
N ILE A 331 -38.17 6.17 -17.18
CA ILE A 331 -37.08 6.78 -16.42
C ILE A 331 -36.38 7.86 -17.26
N PRO A 332 -35.83 8.91 -16.63
CA PRO A 332 -35.11 9.94 -17.37
C PRO A 332 -33.82 9.38 -17.98
N LEU A 333 -33.52 9.74 -19.22
CA LEU A 333 -32.28 9.29 -19.88
C LEU A 333 -31.02 9.71 -19.14
N SER A 334 -31.07 10.83 -18.39
CA SER A 334 -29.96 11.30 -17.56
C SER A 334 -29.56 10.35 -16.44
N SER A 335 -30.44 9.46 -15.99
CA SER A 335 -30.13 8.46 -14.96
C SER A 335 -29.50 7.17 -15.51
N LEU A 336 -29.34 7.05 -16.84
CA LEU A 336 -28.74 5.84 -17.41
C LEU A 336 -27.24 5.78 -17.05
N PRO A 337 -26.75 4.63 -16.57
CA PRO A 337 -25.32 4.38 -16.47
C PRO A 337 -24.70 4.34 -17.86
N LEU A 338 -23.42 4.70 -17.95
CA LEU A 338 -22.67 4.68 -19.20
C LEU A 338 -21.60 3.59 -19.13
N TYR A 339 -21.70 2.64 -20.04
CA TYR A 339 -20.74 1.56 -20.19
C TYR A 339 -20.07 1.66 -21.55
N LEU A 340 -18.76 1.53 -21.54
CA LEU A 340 -17.95 1.26 -22.72
C LEU A 340 -17.69 -0.24 -22.75
N GLY A 341 -18.49 -0.96 -23.53
CA GLY A 341 -18.31 -2.38 -23.77
C GLY A 341 -17.06 -2.63 -24.60
N ILE A 342 -16.07 -3.28 -24.01
CA ILE A 342 -14.80 -3.64 -24.64
C ILE A 342 -14.58 -5.16 -24.73
N GLY A 343 -15.51 -5.98 -24.26
CA GLY A 343 -15.49 -7.41 -24.54
C GLY A 343 -15.64 -7.62 -26.06
N PRO A 344 -14.75 -8.37 -26.73
CA PRO A 344 -15.01 -8.85 -28.09
C PRO A 344 -16.21 -9.81 -28.11
N ASN A 345 -16.60 -10.30 -29.29
CA ASN A 345 -17.51 -11.45 -29.47
C ASN A 345 -18.76 -11.50 -28.55
N ASN A 346 -19.42 -10.37 -28.33
CA ASN A 346 -20.71 -10.30 -27.67
C ASN A 346 -21.62 -9.31 -28.42
N ASP A 347 -22.90 -9.66 -28.54
CA ASP A 347 -23.91 -8.87 -29.23
C ASP A 347 -24.66 -7.92 -28.26
N PHE A 348 -24.08 -7.63 -27.10
CA PHE A 348 -24.77 -6.96 -26.00
C PHE A 348 -23.91 -5.89 -25.29
N PRO A 349 -24.40 -4.65 -25.10
CA PRO A 349 -25.67 -4.12 -25.59
C PRO A 349 -25.73 -3.94 -27.12
N LEU A 350 -24.57 -3.90 -27.78
CA LEU A 350 -24.42 -3.69 -29.22
C LEU A 350 -23.30 -4.60 -29.78
N PRO A 351 -23.36 -5.01 -31.05
CA PRO A 351 -22.39 -5.96 -31.61
C PRO A 351 -21.00 -5.35 -31.90
N ASP A 352 -20.90 -4.04 -32.08
CA ASP A 352 -19.66 -3.39 -32.50
C ASP A 352 -18.81 -2.96 -31.32
N GLN A 353 -17.66 -3.61 -31.14
CA GLN A 353 -16.67 -3.19 -30.14
C GLN A 353 -16.00 -1.87 -30.58
N VAL A 354 -16.17 -0.82 -29.78
CA VAL A 354 -15.64 0.52 -30.11
C VAL A 354 -14.13 0.51 -30.29
N THR A 355 -13.40 -0.23 -29.46
CA THR A 355 -11.93 -0.30 -29.50
C THR A 355 -11.40 -1.05 -30.73
N ALA A 356 -12.20 -1.93 -31.34
CA ALA A 356 -11.83 -2.58 -32.59
C ALA A 356 -11.78 -1.61 -33.79
N ALA A 357 -12.45 -0.46 -33.70
CA ALA A 357 -12.43 0.60 -34.70
C ALA A 357 -11.21 1.54 -34.58
N LEU A 358 -10.33 1.33 -33.60
CA LEU A 358 -9.07 2.08 -33.51
C LEU A 358 -8.16 1.79 -34.73
N PRO A 359 -7.35 2.76 -35.18
CA PRO A 359 -6.49 2.58 -36.35
C PRO A 359 -5.23 1.77 -36.03
N GLY A 360 -4.74 1.02 -37.02
CA GLY A 360 -3.45 0.35 -36.97
C GLY A 360 -3.33 -0.61 -35.78
N ASP A 361 -2.18 -0.60 -35.12
CA ASP A 361 -1.89 -1.52 -34.02
C ASP A 361 -2.71 -1.26 -32.75
N LEU A 362 -3.38 -0.10 -32.63
CA LEU A 362 -4.16 0.25 -31.44
C LEU A 362 -5.40 -0.63 -31.25
N ASN A 363 -5.86 -1.35 -32.29
CA ASN A 363 -7.05 -2.20 -32.21
C ASN A 363 -6.76 -3.65 -31.79
N GLN A 364 -5.53 -4.00 -31.45
CA GLN A 364 -5.18 -5.38 -31.10
C GLN A 364 -5.78 -5.82 -29.76
N GLY A 365 -6.05 -4.88 -28.87
CA GLY A 365 -6.66 -5.11 -27.57
C GLY A 365 -6.44 -3.95 -26.61
N VAL A 366 -6.79 -4.18 -25.34
CA VAL A 366 -6.69 -3.19 -24.27
C VAL A 366 -6.18 -3.85 -22.99
N LEU A 367 -5.05 -3.37 -22.47
CA LEU A 367 -4.59 -3.67 -21.11
C LEU A 367 -5.31 -2.75 -20.13
N ILE A 368 -5.92 -3.33 -19.10
CA ILE A 368 -6.54 -2.62 -17.98
C ILE A 368 -5.63 -2.78 -16.77
N ASN A 369 -5.07 -1.68 -16.27
CA ASN A 369 -4.23 -1.70 -15.08
C ASN A 369 -4.80 -0.73 -14.04
N THR A 370 -5.65 -1.24 -13.14
CA THR A 370 -6.30 -0.43 -12.10
C THR A 370 -5.30 0.05 -11.04
N ASN A 371 -4.33 -0.79 -10.68
CA ASN A 371 -3.30 -0.48 -9.68
C ASN A 371 -2.44 0.72 -10.09
N LEU A 372 -2.21 0.89 -11.40
CA LEU A 372 -1.43 2.00 -11.94
C LEU A 372 -2.29 3.05 -12.65
N GLY A 373 -3.62 2.93 -12.63
CA GLY A 373 -4.55 3.96 -13.12
C GLY A 373 -4.45 4.26 -14.61
N TYR A 374 -4.24 3.26 -15.47
CA TYR A 374 -4.21 3.48 -16.92
C TYR A 374 -4.85 2.35 -17.73
N LEU A 375 -5.31 2.70 -18.93
CA LEU A 375 -5.52 1.76 -20.02
C LEU A 375 -4.42 1.91 -21.05
N GLN A 376 -3.99 0.79 -21.63
CA GLN A 376 -3.08 0.78 -22.77
C GLN A 376 -3.71 0.06 -23.95
N PHE A 377 -3.73 0.70 -25.10
CA PHE A 377 -4.25 0.17 -26.35
C PHE A 377 -3.16 -0.47 -27.21
N GLY A 378 -3.57 -1.45 -28.00
CA GLY A 378 -2.71 -2.20 -28.92
C GLY A 378 -2.13 -3.46 -28.29
N ALA A 379 -0.96 -3.91 -28.74
CA ALA A 379 -0.34 -5.17 -28.30
C ALA A 379 -0.23 -5.27 -26.77
N ASN A 380 -0.44 -6.47 -26.22
CA ASN A 380 -0.15 -6.73 -24.81
C ASN A 380 1.36 -6.48 -24.54
N PRO A 381 1.73 -5.51 -23.69
CA PRO A 381 3.13 -5.22 -23.39
C PRO A 381 3.72 -6.16 -22.34
N LEU A 382 2.90 -6.97 -21.68
CA LEU A 382 3.30 -7.83 -20.56
C LEU A 382 3.44 -9.29 -20.99
N THR A 383 4.09 -10.08 -20.14
CA THR A 383 4.20 -11.53 -20.31
C THR A 383 2.96 -12.20 -19.73
N PRO A 384 2.16 -12.92 -20.53
CA PRO A 384 0.99 -13.64 -20.04
C PRO A 384 1.33 -14.68 -18.98
N VAL A 385 0.59 -14.69 -17.87
CA VAL A 385 0.64 -15.75 -16.85
C VAL A 385 -0.40 -16.83 -17.16
N ALA A 386 -1.62 -16.41 -17.47
CA ALA A 386 -2.70 -17.30 -17.87
C ALA A 386 -3.62 -16.61 -18.87
N SER A 387 -4.29 -17.39 -19.72
CA SER A 387 -5.22 -16.88 -20.71
C SER A 387 -6.43 -17.76 -20.82
N VAL A 388 -7.59 -17.17 -21.05
CA VAL A 388 -8.80 -17.89 -21.41
C VAL A 388 -9.30 -17.43 -22.78
N THR A 389 -9.78 -18.40 -23.55
CA THR A 389 -10.40 -18.13 -24.85
C THR A 389 -11.82 -17.65 -24.63
N GLY A 390 -12.21 -16.62 -25.39
CA GLY A 390 -13.47 -15.95 -25.19
C GLY A 390 -13.29 -14.73 -24.31
N SER A 391 -13.97 -13.67 -24.72
CA SER A 391 -14.27 -12.49 -23.93
C SER A 391 -15.50 -11.91 -24.60
N PRO A 392 -16.57 -11.56 -23.87
CA PRO A 392 -16.70 -11.62 -22.42
C PRO A 392 -16.96 -13.03 -21.87
N ALA A 393 -17.59 -13.92 -22.66
CA ALA A 393 -17.98 -15.26 -22.22
C ALA A 393 -16.83 -16.27 -22.38
N THR A 394 -16.57 -17.05 -21.34
CA THR A 394 -15.49 -18.04 -21.27
C THR A 394 -15.89 -19.26 -20.45
N GLU A 395 -15.18 -20.36 -20.65
CA GLU A 395 -15.28 -21.55 -19.82
C GLU A 395 -14.26 -21.50 -18.69
N LEU A 396 -14.70 -21.74 -17.45
CA LEU A 396 -13.87 -21.69 -16.25
C LEU A 396 -14.06 -22.94 -15.38
N GLN A 397 -13.14 -23.14 -14.43
CA GLN A 397 -13.30 -24.07 -13.32
C GLN A 397 -13.27 -23.28 -12.01
N ILE A 398 -14.24 -23.54 -11.13
CA ILE A 398 -14.39 -22.82 -9.86
C ILE A 398 -14.20 -23.78 -8.71
N GLN A 399 -13.38 -23.40 -7.75
CA GLN A 399 -13.22 -24.08 -6.47
C GLN A 399 -13.79 -23.22 -5.36
N ILE A 400 -14.66 -23.81 -4.54
CA ILE A 400 -15.18 -23.17 -3.33
C ILE A 400 -14.50 -23.79 -2.11
N ASN A 401 -13.81 -22.95 -1.34
CA ASN A 401 -12.94 -23.34 -0.25
C ASN A 401 -11.95 -24.43 -0.71
N ASN A 402 -11.84 -25.53 0.03
CA ASN A 402 -11.04 -26.70 -0.36
C ASN A 402 -11.88 -27.80 -1.04
N GLY A 403 -13.01 -27.41 -1.66
CA GLY A 403 -13.89 -28.33 -2.37
C GLY A 403 -13.32 -28.82 -3.70
N PRO A 404 -14.06 -29.66 -4.44
CA PRO A 404 -13.66 -30.07 -5.79
C PRO A 404 -13.75 -28.89 -6.77
N LEU A 405 -12.94 -28.93 -7.83
CA LEU A 405 -13.10 -28.06 -8.99
C LEU A 405 -14.42 -28.40 -9.70
N GLN A 406 -15.20 -27.38 -10.01
CA GLN A 406 -16.49 -27.51 -10.69
C GLN A 406 -16.49 -26.66 -11.98
N PRO A 407 -16.96 -27.22 -13.12
CA PRO A 407 -17.10 -26.45 -14.35
C PRO A 407 -18.09 -25.29 -14.17
N ALA A 408 -17.73 -24.12 -14.70
CA ALA A 408 -18.59 -22.95 -14.80
C ALA A 408 -18.63 -22.47 -16.25
N THR A 409 -19.70 -22.86 -16.94
CA THR A 409 -19.88 -22.64 -18.38
C THR A 409 -20.45 -21.25 -18.67
N GLY A 410 -19.99 -20.62 -19.76
CA GLY A 410 -20.46 -19.29 -20.17
C GLY A 410 -20.20 -18.19 -19.13
N SER A 411 -19.13 -18.34 -18.35
CA SER A 411 -18.73 -17.40 -17.30
C SER A 411 -18.27 -16.07 -17.89
N PHE A 412 -18.41 -14.99 -17.12
CA PHE A 412 -17.96 -13.66 -17.51
C PHE A 412 -16.78 -13.19 -16.67
N ILE A 413 -15.72 -12.70 -17.32
CA ILE A 413 -14.67 -11.90 -16.68
C ILE A 413 -15.01 -10.44 -16.95
N ASP A 414 -15.57 -9.78 -15.95
CA ASP A 414 -16.41 -8.59 -16.16
C ASP A 414 -16.05 -7.45 -15.21
N SER A 415 -15.31 -6.46 -15.73
CA SER A 415 -14.93 -5.25 -15.00
C SER A 415 -16.10 -4.32 -14.69
N GLY A 416 -17.23 -4.44 -15.41
CA GLY A 416 -18.47 -3.72 -15.15
C GLY A 416 -19.43 -4.45 -14.21
N GLY A 417 -19.15 -5.71 -13.88
CA GLY A 417 -20.01 -6.63 -13.12
C GLY A 417 -20.09 -6.36 -11.60
N LEU A 418 -19.58 -5.22 -11.12
CA LEU A 418 -19.49 -4.88 -9.69
C LEU A 418 -18.79 -6.00 -8.90
N TYR A 419 -19.42 -6.52 -7.84
CA TYR A 419 -18.84 -7.56 -6.97
C TYR A 419 -19.01 -8.99 -7.50
N GLY A 420 -19.59 -9.16 -8.70
CA GLY A 420 -19.76 -10.46 -9.34
C GLY A 420 -20.96 -11.26 -8.85
N THR A 421 -21.16 -12.42 -9.46
CA THR A 421 -22.25 -13.34 -9.13
C THR A 421 -21.82 -14.79 -9.21
N ILE A 422 -22.36 -15.63 -8.33
CA ILE A 422 -22.09 -17.07 -8.31
C ILE A 422 -23.38 -17.88 -8.49
N PRO A 423 -23.42 -18.87 -9.40
CA PRO A 423 -24.59 -19.73 -9.56
C PRO A 423 -24.87 -20.54 -8.27
N SER A 424 -26.14 -20.67 -7.90
CA SER A 424 -26.56 -21.42 -6.71
C SER A 424 -26.15 -22.89 -6.72
N SER A 425 -25.86 -23.47 -7.90
CA SER A 425 -25.29 -24.81 -8.04
C SER A 425 -23.89 -24.95 -7.43
N LEU A 426 -23.09 -23.88 -7.44
CA LEU A 426 -21.74 -23.86 -6.85
C LEU A 426 -21.79 -23.55 -5.34
N MET A 427 -22.92 -23.03 -4.84
CA MET A 427 -23.11 -22.61 -3.44
C MET A 427 -24.35 -23.27 -2.81
N PRO A 428 -24.36 -24.63 -2.68
CA PRO A 428 -25.49 -25.32 -2.08
C PRO A 428 -25.72 -24.85 -0.64
N GLY A 429 -26.97 -24.50 -0.32
CA GLY A 429 -27.36 -24.03 1.01
C GLY A 429 -27.36 -22.51 1.20
N VAL A 430 -26.89 -21.73 0.23
CA VAL A 430 -27.04 -20.27 0.25
C VAL A 430 -28.22 -19.87 -0.67
N PRO A 431 -29.26 -19.18 -0.16
CA PRO A 431 -30.40 -18.81 -0.99
C PRO A 431 -30.02 -17.81 -2.09
N VAL A 432 -30.72 -17.88 -3.22
CA VAL A 432 -30.61 -16.89 -4.30
C VAL A 432 -30.94 -15.49 -3.78
N GLY A 433 -30.16 -14.49 -4.19
CA GLY A 433 -30.30 -13.10 -3.76
C GLY A 433 -29.55 -12.75 -2.47
N TYR A 434 -28.84 -13.72 -1.88
CA TYR A 434 -27.94 -13.48 -0.73
C TYR A 434 -26.50 -13.38 -1.19
N SER A 435 -25.71 -12.57 -0.49
CA SER A 435 -24.27 -12.50 -0.68
C SER A 435 -23.59 -13.82 -0.30
N VAL A 436 -22.49 -14.15 -0.98
CA VAL A 436 -21.62 -15.25 -0.57
C VAL A 436 -21.16 -15.03 0.89
N PRO A 437 -21.18 -16.07 1.75
CA PRO A 437 -20.80 -15.92 3.15
C PRO A 437 -19.36 -15.46 3.36
N VAL A 438 -19.14 -14.63 4.38
CA VAL A 438 -17.81 -14.21 4.84
C VAL A 438 -16.98 -15.43 5.23
N GLY A 439 -15.69 -15.42 4.86
CA GLY A 439 -14.75 -16.54 5.04
C GLY A 439 -14.74 -17.53 3.88
N THR A 440 -15.68 -17.45 2.94
CA THR A 440 -15.67 -18.29 1.73
C THR A 440 -14.51 -17.88 0.83
N THR A 441 -13.69 -18.84 0.42
CA THR A 441 -12.67 -18.63 -0.61
C THR A 441 -13.20 -19.14 -1.95
N ILE A 442 -13.14 -18.31 -2.99
CA ILE A 442 -13.51 -18.62 -4.36
C ILE A 442 -12.23 -18.56 -5.16
N THR A 443 -11.79 -19.70 -5.69
CA THR A 443 -10.61 -19.75 -6.56
C THR A 443 -11.05 -20.13 -7.97
N VAL A 444 -10.58 -19.34 -8.93
CA VAL A 444 -10.96 -19.44 -10.35
C VAL A 444 -9.78 -19.95 -11.15
N TYR A 445 -10.04 -20.91 -12.02
CA TYR A 445 -9.05 -21.59 -12.84
C TYR A 445 -9.49 -21.60 -14.31
N THR A 446 -8.51 -21.72 -15.19
CA THR A 446 -8.71 -22.15 -16.57
C THR A 446 -9.22 -23.60 -16.61
N THR A 447 -9.73 -24.04 -17.77
CA THR A 447 -10.24 -25.42 -17.94
C THR A 447 -9.17 -26.50 -17.87
N ASP A 448 -7.90 -26.15 -18.09
CA ASP A 448 -6.73 -27.02 -17.93
C ASP A 448 -6.08 -26.94 -16.53
N GLY A 449 -6.66 -26.16 -15.60
CA GLY A 449 -6.30 -26.16 -14.18
C GLY A 449 -5.24 -25.14 -13.76
N VAL A 450 -4.94 -24.14 -14.60
CA VAL A 450 -4.10 -22.99 -14.22
C VAL A 450 -4.93 -22.01 -13.41
N GLN A 451 -4.44 -21.60 -12.24
CA GLN A 451 -5.14 -20.64 -11.39
C GLN A 451 -5.11 -19.24 -12.03
N LEU A 452 -6.27 -18.59 -12.12
CA LEU A 452 -6.41 -17.20 -12.57
C LEU A 452 -6.36 -16.23 -11.39
N TYR A 453 -7.19 -16.46 -10.37
CA TYR A 453 -7.19 -15.68 -9.14
C TYR A 453 -7.87 -16.42 -8.00
N SER A 454 -7.68 -15.94 -6.76
CA SER A 454 -8.40 -16.37 -5.58
C SER A 454 -8.94 -15.18 -4.80
N GLN A 455 -10.19 -15.26 -4.35
CA GLN A 455 -10.86 -14.25 -3.55
C GLN A 455 -11.37 -14.87 -2.25
N THR A 456 -10.96 -14.34 -1.10
CA THR A 456 -11.62 -14.64 0.17
C THR A 456 -12.61 -13.53 0.50
N VAL A 457 -13.87 -13.89 0.71
CA VAL A 457 -14.93 -12.93 1.05
C VAL A 457 -14.72 -12.42 2.48
N THR A 458 -14.46 -11.13 2.63
CA THR A 458 -14.17 -10.50 3.94
C THR A 458 -15.33 -9.70 4.53
N GLY A 459 -16.36 -9.38 3.74
CA GLY A 459 -17.55 -8.65 4.17
C GLY A 459 -18.74 -8.91 3.25
N SER A 460 -19.96 -8.75 3.75
CA SER A 460 -21.18 -9.08 3.00
C SER A 460 -21.61 -8.01 1.98
N THR A 461 -21.15 -6.77 2.14
CA THR A 461 -21.55 -5.63 1.28
C THR A 461 -20.86 -5.64 -0.09
N ASN A 462 -19.64 -6.16 -0.16
CA ASN A 462 -18.80 -6.17 -1.37
C ASN A 462 -18.49 -7.61 -1.83
N ALA A 463 -19.46 -8.51 -1.65
CA ALA A 463 -19.34 -9.92 -1.94
C ALA A 463 -20.15 -10.29 -3.19
N PRO A 464 -19.75 -11.35 -3.92
CA PRO A 464 -20.56 -11.87 -5.02
C PRO A 464 -21.97 -12.25 -4.55
N LEU A 465 -22.96 -12.02 -5.40
CA LEU A 465 -24.35 -12.40 -5.14
C LEU A 465 -24.61 -13.83 -5.62
N VAL A 466 -25.32 -14.63 -4.83
CA VAL A 466 -25.79 -15.95 -5.28
C VAL A 466 -26.99 -15.76 -6.22
N VAL A 467 -26.88 -16.27 -7.45
CA VAL A 467 -27.88 -16.16 -8.51
C VAL A 467 -28.45 -17.54 -8.88
N PRO A 468 -29.64 -17.63 -9.52
CA PRO A 468 -30.16 -18.92 -9.97
C PRO A 468 -29.15 -19.68 -10.83
N SER A 469 -29.11 -21.01 -10.71
CA SER A 469 -28.11 -21.86 -11.40
C SER A 469 -28.08 -21.73 -12.93
N LYS A 470 -29.12 -21.17 -13.55
CA LYS A 470 -29.17 -20.88 -15.00
C LYS A 470 -28.37 -19.65 -15.41
N ASN A 471 -28.05 -18.77 -14.46
CA ASN A 471 -27.24 -17.58 -14.70
C ASN A 471 -25.77 -17.98 -14.55
N PRO A 472 -24.88 -17.47 -15.41
CA PRO A 472 -23.48 -17.83 -15.36
C PRO A 472 -22.75 -17.20 -14.17
N PHE A 473 -21.57 -17.74 -13.88
CA PHE A 473 -20.62 -17.11 -12.97
C PHE A 473 -20.11 -15.80 -13.59
N ASN A 474 -19.96 -14.77 -12.76
CA ASN A 474 -19.42 -13.47 -13.16
C ASN A 474 -18.39 -13.07 -12.11
N THR A 475 -17.16 -12.80 -12.53
CA THR A 475 -16.06 -12.48 -11.62
C THR A 475 -16.28 -11.18 -10.85
N GLY A 476 -17.08 -10.27 -11.41
CA GLY A 476 -17.06 -8.86 -11.07
C GLY A 476 -15.70 -8.23 -11.35
N ASN A 477 -15.49 -7.06 -10.76
CA ASN A 477 -14.29 -6.26 -10.90
C ASN A 477 -13.11 -6.74 -10.05
N TYR A 478 -13.31 -7.70 -9.13
CA TYR A 478 -12.29 -8.16 -8.20
C TYR A 478 -10.95 -8.56 -8.86
N PRO A 479 -10.89 -9.41 -9.91
CA PRO A 479 -9.61 -9.77 -10.52
C PRO A 479 -8.87 -8.57 -11.11
N PHE A 480 -9.59 -7.54 -11.57
CA PHE A 480 -8.98 -6.32 -12.10
C PHE A 480 -8.33 -5.47 -11.02
N LEU A 481 -8.69 -5.65 -9.74
CA LEU A 481 -8.06 -4.99 -8.58
C LEU A 481 -6.79 -5.71 -8.11
N LEU A 482 -6.53 -6.92 -8.58
CA LEU A 482 -5.34 -7.69 -8.20
C LEU A 482 -4.15 -7.33 -9.08
N GLY A 483 -4.38 -7.16 -10.38
CA GLY A 483 -3.32 -6.87 -11.33
C GLY A 483 -3.83 -6.59 -12.75
N PRO A 484 -2.90 -6.38 -13.69
CA PRO A 484 -3.21 -6.07 -15.07
C PRO A 484 -3.90 -7.23 -15.80
N ILE A 485 -4.98 -6.92 -16.51
CA ILE A 485 -5.71 -7.86 -17.36
C ILE A 485 -5.81 -7.28 -18.77
N TYR A 486 -5.43 -8.08 -19.75
CA TYR A 486 -5.46 -7.71 -21.16
C TYR A 486 -6.65 -8.35 -21.88
N ILE A 487 -7.43 -7.53 -22.58
CA ILE A 487 -8.54 -7.95 -23.42
C ILE A 487 -8.07 -7.94 -24.88
N SER A 488 -7.82 -9.13 -25.42
CA SER A 488 -7.36 -9.35 -26.78
C SER A 488 -8.54 -9.40 -27.76
N ASN A 489 -8.43 -8.69 -28.87
CA ASN A 489 -9.36 -8.82 -30.00
C ASN A 489 -9.05 -10.02 -30.91
N SER A 490 -7.96 -10.74 -30.62
CA SER A 490 -7.50 -11.93 -31.35
C SER A 490 -7.79 -13.23 -30.59
N PRO A 491 -8.25 -14.30 -31.29
CA PRO A 491 -8.56 -14.35 -32.72
C PRO A 491 -9.85 -13.57 -33.03
N THR A 492 -9.96 -13.07 -34.26
CA THR A 492 -11.15 -12.35 -34.73
C THR A 492 -12.42 -13.17 -34.48
N GLY A 493 -13.43 -12.56 -33.85
CA GLY A 493 -14.70 -13.23 -33.56
C GLY A 493 -14.68 -14.17 -32.36
N GLY A 494 -13.61 -14.19 -31.56
CA GLY A 494 -13.55 -14.95 -30.30
C GLY A 494 -12.90 -14.18 -29.15
N GLY A 495 -11.78 -13.51 -29.43
CA GLY A 495 -11.00 -12.77 -28.43
C GLY A 495 -10.45 -13.64 -27.30
N GLN A 496 -9.67 -13.02 -26.43
CA GLN A 496 -9.10 -13.69 -25.24
C GLN A 496 -9.03 -12.72 -24.07
N THR A 497 -9.20 -13.24 -22.87
CA THR A 497 -8.88 -12.51 -21.64
C THR A 497 -7.58 -13.08 -21.07
N ILE A 498 -6.59 -12.22 -20.86
CA ILE A 498 -5.24 -12.59 -20.44
C ILE A 498 -4.93 -11.96 -19.08
N PHE A 499 -4.47 -12.78 -18.14
CA PHE A 499 -4.03 -12.37 -16.82
C PHE A 499 -2.49 -12.28 -16.85
N ASP A 500 -1.97 -11.10 -16.52
CA ASP A 500 -0.53 -10.81 -16.55
C ASP A 500 0.08 -10.73 -15.13
N PHE A 501 -0.52 -11.41 -14.14
CA PHE A 501 -0.10 -11.41 -12.74
C PHE A 501 -0.20 -12.77 -12.05
#